data_AF-A0A1S3XEC0-F1
#
_entry.id   AF-A0A1S3XEC0-F1
#
_cell.length_a   1.000
_cell.length_b   1.000
_cell.length_c   1.000
_cell.angle_alpha   90.00
_cell.angle_beta   90.00
_cell.angle_gamma   90.00
#
_symmetry.space_group_name_H-M   'P 1'
#
loop_
_entity.id
_entity.type
_entity.pdbx_description
1 polymer ?
#
loop_
_entity_poly.entity_id
_entity_poly.type
_entity_poly.pdbx_seq_one_letter_code
_entity_poly.pdbx_strand_id
1 'polypeptide(L)'
;MNNNVATNFNILFNIMFQESVDNLIKCVSQDLGFSEGKPVAAFTIYKCLLHWNSFEAEKTNVFDRLIQMIGSAIEDETNNNHMAYWLSNGATLLFLLQHTLKTTSSAPSKPPQPTSFFGRMAQVFKFLHRLYY
;
A
#
# COMPACT_ATOMS: atom_id res chain seq x y z
N MET A 1 32.59 -20.49 -6.17
CA MET A 1 32.29 -19.49 -7.22
C MET A 1 30.80 -19.18 -7.39
N ASN A 2 29.86 -19.97 -6.81
CA ASN A 2 28.41 -19.79 -7.06
C ASN A 2 27.72 -18.68 -6.23
N ASN A 3 28.27 -18.29 -5.07
CA ASN A 3 27.64 -17.30 -4.18
C ASN A 3 27.64 -15.87 -4.76
N ASN A 4 28.62 -15.51 -5.57
CA ASN A 4 28.75 -14.14 -6.08
C ASN A 4 27.74 -13.86 -7.21
N VAL A 5 27.44 -14.87 -8.04
CA VAL A 5 26.48 -14.76 -9.14
C VAL A 5 25.04 -14.66 -8.62
N ALA A 6 24.67 -15.52 -7.66
CA ALA A 6 23.35 -15.45 -7.01
C ALA A 6 23.15 -14.14 -6.24
N THR A 7 24.20 -13.65 -5.56
CA THR A 7 24.14 -12.36 -4.85
C THR A 7 23.97 -11.19 -5.82
N ASN A 8 24.72 -11.15 -6.93
CA ASN A 8 24.58 -10.10 -7.94
C ASN A 8 23.21 -10.11 -8.61
N PHE A 9 22.66 -11.30 -8.89
CA PHE A 9 21.31 -11.44 -9.43
C PHE A 9 20.24 -10.91 -8.46
N ASN A 10 20.35 -11.25 -7.17
CA ASN A 10 19.42 -10.76 -6.15
C ASN A 10 19.51 -9.23 -5.95
N ILE A 11 20.72 -8.65 -6.05
CA ILE A 11 20.91 -7.20 -5.99
C ILE A 11 20.24 -6.53 -7.20
N LEU A 12 20.48 -7.02 -8.41
CA LEU A 12 19.85 -6.48 -9.63
C LEU A 12 18.33 -6.59 -9.57
N PHE A 13 17.82 -7.74 -9.14
CA PHE A 13 16.39 -7.94 -8.94
C PHE A 13 15.80 -6.94 -7.94
N ASN A 14 16.50 -6.69 -6.83
CA ASN A 14 16.06 -5.71 -5.83
C ASN A 14 16.05 -4.27 -6.40
N ILE A 15 17.08 -3.88 -7.15
CA ILE A 15 17.15 -2.56 -7.79
C ILE A 15 15.99 -2.36 -8.77
N MET A 16 15.76 -3.34 -9.65
CA MET A 16 14.65 -3.32 -10.62
C MET A 16 13.29 -3.25 -9.93
N PHE A 17 13.14 -3.96 -8.82
CA PHE A 17 11.92 -3.91 -8.01
C PHE A 17 11.72 -2.52 -7.39
N GLN A 18 12.75 -1.91 -6.81
CA GLN A 18 12.64 -0.55 -6.24
C GLN A 18 12.30 0.50 -7.31
N GLU A 19 12.92 0.42 -8.50
CA GLU A 19 12.59 1.31 -9.62
C GLU A 19 11.13 1.15 -10.07
N SER A 20 10.63 -0.09 -10.10
CA SER A 20 9.22 -0.36 -10.40
C SER A 20 8.27 0.26 -9.36
N VAL A 21 8.65 0.22 -8.08
CA VAL A 21 7.90 0.90 -7.01
C VAL A 21 7.95 2.42 -7.17
N ASP A 22 9.12 3.00 -7.48
CA ASP A 22 9.26 4.45 -7.70
C ASP A 22 8.36 4.94 -8.83
N ASN A 23 8.33 4.20 -9.94
CA ASN A 23 7.49 4.49 -11.09
C ASN A 23 6.00 4.41 -10.73
N LEU A 24 5.60 3.41 -9.95
CA LEU A 24 4.22 3.30 -9.45
C LEU A 24 3.85 4.52 -8.61
N ILE A 25 4.68 4.88 -7.62
CA ILE A 25 4.44 6.03 -6.73
C ILE A 25 4.28 7.31 -7.55
N LYS A 26 5.23 7.57 -8.46
CA LYS A 26 5.18 8.75 -9.34
C LYS A 26 3.91 8.78 -10.19
N CYS A 27 3.46 7.63 -10.70
CA CYS A 27 2.24 7.54 -11.50
C CYS A 27 0.98 7.88 -10.68
N VAL A 28 0.84 7.29 -9.49
CA VAL A 28 -0.39 7.46 -8.69
C VAL A 28 -0.47 8.79 -7.97
N SER A 29 0.68 9.44 -7.70
CA SER A 29 0.73 10.78 -7.12
C SER A 29 0.23 11.88 -8.07
N GLN A 30 -0.02 11.58 -9.34
CA GLN A 30 -0.53 12.54 -10.33
C GLN A 30 -2.06 12.74 -10.28
N ASP A 31 -2.74 12.22 -9.26
CA ASP A 31 -4.21 12.23 -9.13
C ASP A 31 -4.90 11.66 -10.37
N LEU A 32 -4.92 10.32 -10.45
CA LEU A 32 -5.53 9.58 -11.56
C LEU A 32 -7.08 9.68 -11.59
N GLY A 33 -7.68 10.31 -10.58
CA GLY A 33 -9.12 10.51 -10.48
C GLY A 33 -9.94 9.21 -10.34
N PHE A 34 -11.20 9.29 -10.80
CA PHE A 34 -12.16 8.20 -10.72
C PHE A 34 -12.59 7.74 -12.12
N SER A 35 -12.83 6.44 -12.26
CA SER A 35 -13.48 5.84 -13.44
C SER A 35 -14.68 5.03 -12.97
N GLU A 36 -15.88 5.34 -13.48
CA GLU A 36 -17.14 4.71 -13.06
C GLU A 36 -17.35 4.73 -11.52
N GLY A 37 -16.96 5.83 -10.87
CA GLY A 37 -17.02 5.97 -9.41
C GLY A 37 -15.95 5.17 -8.64
N LYS A 38 -15.03 4.49 -9.33
CA LYS A 38 -13.93 3.72 -8.72
C LYS A 38 -12.64 4.54 -8.72
N PRO A 39 -11.92 4.64 -7.58
CA PRO A 39 -10.68 5.41 -7.51
C PRO A 39 -9.55 4.69 -8.24
N VAL A 40 -9.05 5.28 -9.33
CA VAL A 40 -8.15 4.60 -10.28
C VAL A 40 -6.82 4.24 -9.62
N ALA A 41 -6.25 5.13 -8.79
CA ALA A 41 -4.97 4.88 -8.13
C ALA A 41 -5.02 3.65 -7.21
N ALA A 42 -6.08 3.44 -6.44
CA ALA A 42 -6.23 2.26 -5.57
C ALA A 42 -6.18 0.95 -6.35
N PHE A 43 -6.89 0.87 -7.48
CA PHE A 43 -6.89 -0.33 -8.33
C PHE A 43 -5.56 -0.54 -9.03
N THR A 44 -4.88 0.52 -9.46
CA THR A 44 -3.54 0.45 -10.04
C THR A 44 -2.53 -0.11 -9.03
N ILE A 45 -2.50 0.45 -7.81
CA ILE A 45 -1.64 -0.03 -6.71
C ILE A 45 -1.92 -1.51 -6.45
N TYR A 46 -3.20 -1.87 -6.27
CA TYR A 46 -3.58 -3.24 -5.98
C TYR A 46 -3.12 -4.23 -7.06
N LYS A 47 -3.30 -3.91 -8.34
CA LYS A 47 -2.84 -4.75 -9.45
C LYS A 47 -1.33 -4.91 -9.47
N CYS A 48 -0.56 -3.85 -9.19
CA CYS A 48 0.90 -3.93 -9.09
C CYS A 48 1.33 -4.84 -7.92
N LEU A 49 0.71 -4.71 -6.75
CA LEU A 49 1.03 -5.55 -5.59
C LEU A 49 0.77 -7.04 -5.86
N LEU A 50 -0.31 -7.36 -6.58
CA LEU A 50 -0.59 -8.73 -7.03
C LEU A 50 0.45 -9.20 -8.04
N HIS A 51 0.76 -8.39 -9.06
CA HIS A 51 1.71 -8.74 -10.11
C HIS A 51 3.11 -9.02 -9.55
N TRP A 52 3.52 -8.28 -8.53
CA TRP A 52 4.82 -8.44 -7.87
C TRP A 52 4.82 -9.50 -6.76
N ASN A 53 3.71 -10.20 -6.51
CA ASN A 53 3.55 -11.14 -5.39
C ASN A 53 3.99 -10.53 -4.03
N SER A 54 3.70 -9.24 -3.82
CA SER A 54 4.22 -8.46 -2.69
C SER A 54 3.71 -8.93 -1.32
N PHE A 55 2.67 -9.78 -1.30
CA PHE A 55 2.10 -10.37 -0.09
C PHE A 55 2.89 -11.57 0.44
N GLU A 56 3.62 -12.26 -0.43
CA GLU A 56 4.43 -13.44 -0.10
C GLU A 56 5.91 -13.06 0.08
N ALA A 57 6.33 -11.95 -0.54
CA ALA A 57 7.67 -11.40 -0.39
C ALA A 57 7.85 -10.83 1.04
N GLU A 58 8.75 -11.43 1.81
CA GLU A 58 8.99 -11.08 3.20
C GLU A 58 9.33 -9.58 3.34
N LYS A 59 8.40 -8.81 3.92
CA LYS A 59 8.54 -7.39 4.33
C LYS A 59 9.05 -6.46 3.22
N THR A 60 8.31 -6.41 2.10
CA THR A 60 8.51 -5.38 1.08
C THR A 60 8.26 -3.97 1.66
N ASN A 61 9.25 -3.09 1.53
CA ASN A 61 9.14 -1.67 1.91
C ASN A 61 8.07 -0.92 1.12
N VAL A 62 7.52 -1.52 0.05
CA VAL A 62 6.43 -0.96 -0.77
C VAL A 62 5.24 -0.54 0.10
N PHE A 63 4.85 -1.35 1.10
CA PHE A 63 3.71 -1.00 1.96
C PHE A 63 4.00 0.23 2.83
N ASP A 64 5.20 0.34 3.39
CA ASP A 64 5.60 1.51 4.18
C ASP A 64 5.62 2.77 3.31
N ARG A 65 6.11 2.65 2.08
CA ARG A 65 6.15 3.75 1.11
C ARG A 65 4.76 4.18 0.65
N LEU A 66 3.83 3.23 0.46
CA LEU A 66 2.42 3.53 0.16
C LEU A 66 1.73 4.24 1.34
N ILE A 67 1.99 3.80 2.58
CA ILE A 67 1.48 4.49 3.79
C ILE A 67 2.00 5.92 3.83
N GLN A 68 3.31 6.12 3.63
CA GLN A 68 3.91 7.44 3.67
C GLN A 68 3.34 8.36 2.59
N MET A 69 3.18 7.87 1.36
CA MET A 69 2.60 8.63 0.26
C MET A 69 1.16 9.07 0.58
N ILE A 70 0.30 8.14 0.98
CA ILE A 70 -1.10 8.45 1.30
C ILE A 70 -1.17 9.39 2.51
N GLY A 71 -0.35 9.17 3.54
CA GLY A 71 -0.25 10.03 4.72
C GLY A 71 0.12 11.46 4.35
N SER A 72 1.18 11.65 3.56
CA SER A 72 1.60 12.98 3.10
C SER A 72 0.53 13.68 2.26
N ALA A 73 -0.26 12.93 1.51
CA ALA A 73 -1.29 13.49 0.64
C ALA A 73 -2.58 13.89 1.38
N ILE A 74 -2.81 13.37 2.58
CA ILE A 74 -3.93 13.77 3.44
C ILE A 74 -3.54 14.82 4.49
N GLU A 75 -2.26 15.14 4.65
CA GLU A 75 -1.77 16.17 5.57
C GLU A 75 -2.09 17.60 5.10
N ASP A 76 -2.35 17.81 3.80
CA ASP A 76 -2.84 19.11 3.30
C ASP A 76 -4.35 19.25 3.56
N GLU A 77 -4.67 19.69 4.78
CA GLU A 77 -6.04 19.92 5.26
C GLU A 77 -6.77 21.06 4.53
N THR A 78 -6.08 21.84 3.68
CA THR A 78 -6.70 22.96 2.97
C THR A 78 -7.44 22.53 1.71
N ASN A 79 -7.18 21.31 1.21
CA ASN A 79 -7.76 20.80 -0.01
C ASN A 79 -8.68 19.60 0.24
N ASN A 80 -9.92 19.90 0.65
CA ASN A 80 -10.95 18.90 0.96
C ASN A 80 -11.21 17.91 -0.18
N ASN A 81 -11.14 18.35 -1.44
CA ASN A 81 -11.35 17.47 -2.59
C ASN A 81 -10.20 16.47 -2.74
N HIS A 82 -8.96 16.94 -2.59
CA HIS A 82 -7.78 16.10 -2.64
C HIS A 82 -7.76 15.10 -1.47
N MET A 83 -8.10 15.57 -0.26
CA MET A 83 -8.23 14.70 0.91
C MET A 83 -9.32 13.64 0.70
N ALA A 84 -10.51 14.01 0.21
CA ALA A 84 -11.59 13.07 -0.07
C ALA A 84 -11.19 12.03 -1.14
N TYR A 85 -10.45 12.44 -2.17
CA TYR A 85 -9.87 11.53 -3.16
C TYR A 85 -8.90 10.53 -2.52
N TRP A 86 -7.92 10.99 -1.74
CA TRP A 86 -6.94 10.10 -1.11
C TRP A 86 -7.54 9.19 -0.03
N LEU A 87 -8.52 9.68 0.72
CA LEU A 87 -9.30 8.85 1.65
C LEU A 87 -10.09 7.76 0.91
N SER A 88 -10.72 8.10 -0.23
CA SER A 88 -11.43 7.13 -1.08
C SER A 88 -10.48 6.06 -1.63
N ASN A 89 -9.28 6.46 -2.07
CA ASN A 89 -8.23 5.55 -2.51
C ASN A 89 -7.76 4.64 -1.37
N GLY A 90 -7.46 5.22 -0.20
CA GLY A 90 -7.01 4.47 0.98
C GLY A 90 -8.03 3.45 1.47
N ALA A 91 -9.31 3.82 1.54
CA ALA A 91 -10.38 2.92 1.93
C ALA A 91 -10.57 1.76 0.94
N THR A 92 -10.56 2.06 -0.37
CA THR A 92 -10.68 1.05 -1.42
C THR A 92 -9.50 0.09 -1.41
N LEU A 93 -8.27 0.62 -1.27
CA LEU A 93 -7.07 -0.20 -1.16
C LEU A 93 -7.15 -1.11 0.06
N LEU A 94 -7.52 -0.58 1.23
CA LEU A 94 -7.70 -1.38 2.44
C LEU A 94 -8.71 -2.52 2.25
N PHE A 95 -9.85 -2.24 1.60
CA PHE A 95 -10.86 -3.26 1.28
C PHE A 95 -10.28 -4.38 0.38
N LEU A 96 -9.58 -4.02 -0.70
CA LEU A 96 -8.96 -4.98 -1.62
C LEU A 96 -7.89 -5.84 -0.93
N LEU A 97 -7.05 -5.23 -0.09
CA LEU A 97 -6.03 -5.92 0.70
C LEU A 97 -6.67 -6.88 1.71
N GLN A 98 -7.70 -6.45 2.44
CA GLN A 98 -8.43 -7.30 3.38
C GLN A 98 -9.07 -8.51 2.69
N HIS A 99 -9.67 -8.32 1.51
CA HIS A 99 -10.29 -9.40 0.77
C HIS A 99 -9.25 -10.46 0.37
N THR A 100 -8.11 -10.01 -0.16
CA THR A 100 -7.01 -10.89 -0.59
C THR A 100 -6.43 -11.70 0.58
N LEU A 101 -6.22 -11.05 1.74
CA LEU A 101 -5.70 -11.74 2.92
C LEU A 101 -6.70 -12.74 3.51
N LYS A 102 -8.00 -12.43 3.49
CA LYS A 102 -9.06 -13.36 3.93
C LYS A 102 -9.17 -14.58 3.02
N THR A 103 -8.96 -14.43 1.72
CA THR A 103 -8.97 -15.56 0.78
C THR A 103 -7.73 -16.44 0.89
N THR A 104 -6.59 -15.88 1.30
CA THR A 104 -5.33 -16.64 1.48
C THR A 104 -5.25 -17.33 2.85
N SER A 105 -6.06 -16.92 3.84
CA SER A 105 -6.02 -17.46 5.21
C SER A 105 -7.17 -18.44 5.50
N SER A 106 -6.98 -19.71 5.16
CA SER A 106 -7.84 -20.81 5.61
C SER A 106 -7.52 -21.30 7.04
N ALA A 107 -6.96 -20.45 7.91
CA ALA A 107 -6.55 -20.80 9.28
C ALA A 107 -7.09 -19.78 10.31
N PRO A 108 -7.35 -20.19 11.57
CA PRO A 108 -8.06 -19.37 12.55
C PRO A 108 -7.32 -18.07 12.87
N SER A 109 -8.03 -16.95 12.78
CA SER A 109 -7.60 -15.58 13.06
C SER A 109 -6.87 -15.45 14.40
N LYS A 110 -5.55 -15.26 14.37
CA LYS A 110 -4.78 -14.73 15.51
C LYS A 110 -4.90 -13.19 15.53
N PRO A 111 -4.95 -12.53 16.70
CA PRO A 111 -5.16 -11.09 16.79
C PRO A 111 -4.10 -10.31 15.98
N PRO A 112 -4.47 -9.20 15.32
CA PRO A 112 -3.55 -8.42 14.50
C PRO A 112 -2.40 -7.88 15.34
N GLN A 113 -1.18 -8.27 15.00
CA GLN A 113 0.04 -7.80 15.64
C GLN A 113 0.26 -6.30 15.31
N PRO A 114 0.66 -5.47 16.29
CA PRO A 114 0.80 -4.02 16.12
C PRO A 114 1.79 -3.58 15.04
N THR A 115 2.72 -4.47 14.65
CA THR A 115 3.71 -4.22 13.60
C THR A 115 3.20 -4.47 12.19
N SER A 116 2.06 -5.15 12.04
CA SER A 116 1.42 -5.40 10.75
C SER A 116 0.86 -4.13 10.13
N PHE A 117 0.82 -4.07 8.80
CA PHE A 117 0.18 -2.98 8.04
C PHE A 117 -1.23 -2.66 8.57
N PHE A 118 -2.00 -3.69 8.92
CA PHE A 118 -3.34 -3.55 9.49
C PHE A 118 -3.34 -2.89 10.87
N GLY A 119 -2.38 -3.24 11.72
CA GLY A 119 -2.18 -2.61 13.03
C GLY A 119 -1.83 -1.12 12.91
N ARG A 120 -1.00 -0.76 11.92
CA ARG A 120 -0.61 0.64 11.65
C ARG A 120 -1.76 1.46 11.07
N MET A 121 -2.51 0.91 10.10
CA MET A 121 -3.72 1.57 9.58
C MET A 121 -4.77 1.75 10.68
N ALA A 122 -4.96 0.76 11.55
CA ALA A 122 -5.86 0.88 12.70
C ALA A 122 -5.41 1.96 13.71
N GLN A 123 -4.11 2.27 13.80
CA GLN A 123 -3.61 3.40 14.61
C GLN A 123 -3.97 4.74 13.98
N VAL A 124 -3.89 4.88 12.65
CA VAL A 124 -4.33 6.08 11.93
C VAL A 124 -5.83 6.32 12.16
N PHE A 125 -6.67 5.28 12.05
CA PHE A 125 -8.10 5.41 12.35
C PHE A 125 -8.39 5.71 13.83
N LYS A 126 -7.63 5.14 14.76
CA LYS A 126 -7.74 5.50 16.20
C LYS A 126 -7.33 6.94 16.48
N PHE A 127 -6.37 7.47 15.73
CA PHE A 127 -5.96 8.88 15.81
C PHE A 127 -7.07 9.80 15.30
N LEU A 128 -7.70 9.45 14.16
CA LEU A 128 -8.86 10.17 13.62
C LEU A 128 -10.05 10.19 14.58
N HIS A 129 -10.34 9.07 15.25
CA HIS A 129 -11.42 9.00 16.26
C HIS A 129 -11.12 9.85 17.51
N ARG A 130 -9.85 10.09 17.85
CA ARG A 130 -9.44 10.93 18.98
C ARG A 130 -9.37 12.43 18.68
N LEU A 131 -9.37 12.81 17.40
CA LEU A 131 -9.43 14.21 16.98
C LEU A 131 -10.86 14.72 16.80
N TYR A 132 -11.83 13.79 16.68
CA TYR A 132 -13.25 14.08 16.50
C TYR A 132 -14.09 13.94 17.78
N TYR A 133 -13.46 13.72 18.94
CA TYR A 133 -14.05 13.67 20.29
C TYR A 133 -13.06 14.18 21.32
#